data_AF-U4V252-F1
#
_entry.id   AF-U4V252-F1
#
_cell.length_a   1.000
_cell.length_b   1.000
_cell.length_c   1.000
_cell.angle_alpha   90.00
_cell.angle_beta   90.00
_cell.angle_gamma   90.00
#
_symmetry.space_group_name_H-M   'P 1'
#
loop_
_entity.id
_entity.type
_entity.pdbx_description
1 polymer ?
#
loop_
_entity_poly.entity_id
_entity_poly.type
_entity_poly.pdbx_seq_one_letter_code
_entity_poly.pdbx_strand_id
1 'polypeptide(L)'
;MTNDQFRALEDISGHRSPSNSKAGSSKADDLLAAAISAFAGITRPPGRQDMQQLEDLAMPPLLQCASTRGKRHAANALAQLEDAPRRLILALADQPVEISAPILLRSPPLLRPSDLIEIIGRNGLAHARAVARRQSGDVLLQGVLRSFADPVIDRTLALQENLANMEAEPLEKPDVPDLSAARTPLMKEGSSERLARALQQPFYETGAATGAQHLIDTALLIDSQFFRNALADALDISFERADAIIGQWPDSHLPIALKALGLSPAECYLTMTAILGPIDTNRDSLREFVHIYRSIDREKAMALVRRWKAEDMSAMLRGKLREMAEAEDDTPLVDAANSDHPSRQRLAK
;
A
#
# COMPACT_ATOMS: atom_id res chain seq x y z
N MET A 1 16.11 77.39 -23.67
CA MET A 1 15.31 76.27 -23.10
C MET A 1 16.28 75.31 -22.46
N THR A 2 16.17 75.12 -21.15
CA THR A 2 17.16 74.49 -20.28
C THR A 2 16.99 72.96 -20.25
N ASN A 3 18.08 72.27 -19.90
CA ASN A 3 18.23 70.81 -19.83
C ASN A 3 17.14 70.04 -19.04
N ASP A 4 16.30 70.75 -18.29
CA ASP A 4 15.19 70.15 -17.51
C ASP A 4 14.02 69.67 -18.39
N GLN A 5 13.88 70.19 -19.62
CA GLN A 5 12.81 69.73 -20.53
C GLN A 5 13.11 68.40 -21.22
N PHE A 6 14.39 67.98 -21.29
CA PHE A 6 14.76 66.66 -21.80
C PHE A 6 14.58 65.56 -20.75
N ARG A 7 14.78 65.87 -19.46
CA ARG A 7 14.52 64.91 -18.36
C ARG A 7 13.04 64.62 -18.16
N ALA A 8 12.18 65.60 -18.42
CA ALA A 8 10.72 65.41 -18.36
C ALA A 8 10.15 64.51 -19.48
N LEU A 9 10.92 64.25 -20.54
CA LEU A 9 10.52 63.35 -21.64
C LEU A 9 11.02 61.91 -21.45
N GLU A 10 12.01 61.67 -20.59
CA GLU A 10 12.42 60.31 -20.20
C GLU A 10 11.46 59.70 -19.15
N ASP A 11 10.86 60.52 -18.28
CA ASP A 11 9.88 60.06 -17.29
C ASP A 11 8.51 59.68 -17.90
N ILE A 12 8.21 60.15 -19.12
CA ILE A 12 6.96 59.79 -19.83
C ILE A 12 7.11 58.47 -20.62
N SER A 13 8.34 58.00 -20.85
CA SER A 13 8.62 56.73 -21.54
C SER A 13 8.82 55.53 -20.60
N GLY A 14 8.94 55.78 -19.29
CA GLY A 14 9.33 54.78 -18.28
C GLY A 14 8.24 53.85 -17.75
N HIS A 15 6.96 54.02 -18.09
CA HIS A 15 5.89 53.12 -17.65
C HIS A 15 5.72 51.89 -18.55
N ARG A 16 6.79 51.08 -18.68
CA ARG A 16 6.63 49.66 -19.02
C ARG A 16 6.10 48.93 -17.79
N SER A 17 4.78 48.80 -17.73
CA SER A 17 4.09 47.96 -16.76
C SER A 17 4.69 46.54 -16.74
N PRO A 18 4.86 45.90 -15.57
CA PRO A 18 5.26 44.50 -15.49
C PRO A 18 4.14 43.50 -15.90
N SER A 19 3.01 44.01 -16.41
CA SER A 19 1.82 43.20 -16.76
C SER A 19 2.00 42.30 -17.98
N ASN A 20 2.99 42.56 -18.84
CA ASN A 20 3.15 41.80 -20.08
C ASN A 20 3.75 40.40 -19.86
N SER A 21 4.46 40.18 -18.75
CA SER A 21 5.04 38.87 -18.41
C SER A 21 3.96 37.84 -18.02
N LYS A 22 2.98 38.26 -17.21
CA LYS A 22 1.83 37.42 -16.81
C LYS A 22 0.87 37.13 -17.97
N ALA A 23 0.65 38.09 -18.85
CA ALA A 23 -0.17 37.89 -20.05
C ALA A 23 0.51 36.94 -21.05
N GLY A 24 1.83 37.02 -21.20
CA GLY A 24 2.62 36.09 -22.01
C GLY A 24 2.61 34.67 -21.45
N SER A 25 2.80 34.51 -20.13
CA SER A 25 2.75 33.20 -19.48
C SER A 25 1.35 32.59 -19.52
N SER A 26 0.28 33.40 -19.37
CA SER A 26 -1.10 32.91 -19.49
C SER A 26 -1.38 32.35 -20.88
N LYS A 27 -0.96 33.06 -21.94
CA LYS A 27 -1.13 32.57 -23.32
C LYS A 27 -0.29 31.31 -23.58
N ALA A 28 0.94 31.26 -23.07
CA ALA A 28 1.77 30.07 -23.16
C ALA A 28 1.15 28.87 -22.43
N ASP A 29 0.55 29.10 -21.25
CA ASP A 29 -0.17 28.09 -20.49
C ASP A 29 -1.40 27.58 -21.26
N ASP A 30 -2.18 28.49 -21.85
CA ASP A 30 -3.37 28.15 -22.65
C ASP A 30 -2.97 27.35 -23.90
N LEU A 31 -1.90 27.75 -24.60
CA LEU A 31 -1.37 27.03 -25.75
C LEU A 31 -0.85 25.64 -25.38
N LEU A 32 -0.13 25.52 -24.25
CA LEU A 32 0.37 24.24 -23.75
C LEU A 32 -0.79 23.32 -23.37
N ALA A 33 -1.80 23.83 -22.67
CA ALA A 33 -2.99 23.08 -22.30
C ALA A 33 -3.79 22.63 -23.55
N ALA A 34 -3.94 23.51 -24.54
CA ALA A 34 -4.61 23.21 -25.79
C ALA A 34 -3.85 22.13 -26.59
N ALA A 35 -2.52 22.22 -26.69
CA ALA A 35 -1.70 21.23 -27.39
C ALA A 35 -1.79 19.85 -26.75
N ILE A 36 -1.73 19.77 -25.42
CA ILE A 36 -1.85 18.50 -24.68
C ILE A 36 -3.27 17.94 -24.81
N SER A 37 -4.30 18.79 -24.74
CA SER A 37 -5.69 18.37 -24.91
C SER A 37 -5.97 17.87 -26.33
N ALA A 38 -5.40 18.53 -27.35
CA ALA A 38 -5.49 18.09 -28.73
C ALA A 38 -4.82 16.73 -28.95
N PHE A 39 -3.63 16.53 -28.35
CA PHE A 39 -2.94 15.24 -28.39
C PHE A 39 -3.72 14.14 -27.66
N ALA A 40 -4.27 14.42 -26.48
CA ALA A 40 -5.11 13.49 -25.72
C ALA A 40 -6.44 13.16 -26.43
N GLY A 41 -6.92 14.05 -27.30
CA GLY A 41 -8.14 13.85 -28.09
C GLY A 41 -7.96 13.04 -29.38
N ILE A 42 -6.74 12.58 -29.70
CA ILE A 42 -6.50 11.75 -30.88
C ILE A 42 -7.18 10.38 -30.66
N THR A 43 -8.19 10.08 -31.47
CA THR A 43 -9.03 8.88 -31.33
C THR A 43 -8.36 7.59 -31.81
N ARG A 44 -7.19 7.70 -32.44
CA ARG A 44 -6.32 6.57 -32.82
C ARG A 44 -5.12 6.50 -31.85
N PRO A 45 -4.45 5.35 -31.72
CA PRO A 45 -3.16 5.29 -31.02
C PRO A 45 -2.20 6.34 -31.62
N PRO A 46 -1.61 7.23 -30.80
CA PRO A 46 -0.80 8.33 -31.31
C PRO A 46 0.42 7.78 -32.04
N GLY A 47 0.64 8.26 -33.26
CA GLY A 47 1.80 7.87 -34.06
C GLY A 47 3.07 8.55 -33.57
N ARG A 48 4.25 8.03 -33.98
CA ARG A 48 5.54 8.70 -33.72
C ARG A 48 5.56 10.17 -34.18
N GLN A 49 4.89 10.47 -35.29
CA GLN A 49 4.77 11.84 -35.81
C GLN A 49 3.95 12.75 -34.89
N ASP A 50 2.84 12.24 -34.34
CA ASP A 50 1.98 13.01 -33.44
C ASP A 50 2.74 13.36 -32.14
N MET A 51 3.52 12.39 -31.61
CA MET A 51 4.41 12.63 -30.46
C MET A 51 5.49 13.66 -30.77
N GLN A 52 6.13 13.55 -31.94
CA GLN A 52 7.19 14.46 -32.34
C GLN A 52 6.67 15.89 -32.56
N GLN A 53 5.47 16.05 -33.13
CA GLN A 53 4.84 17.36 -33.26
C GLN A 53 4.54 17.99 -31.90
N LEU A 54 4.02 17.22 -30.95
CA LEU A 54 3.81 17.71 -29.58
C LEU A 54 5.14 18.08 -28.91
N GLU A 55 6.19 17.28 -29.09
CA GLU A 55 7.54 17.62 -28.61
C GLU A 55 8.05 18.91 -29.25
N ASP A 56 8.03 19.05 -30.58
CA ASP A 56 8.54 20.23 -31.28
C ASP A 56 7.78 21.52 -30.91
N LEU A 57 6.48 21.40 -30.59
CA LEU A 57 5.67 22.51 -30.09
C LEU A 57 6.01 22.84 -28.63
N ALA A 58 6.05 21.83 -27.76
CA ALA A 58 6.22 22.01 -26.31
C ALA A 58 7.67 22.34 -25.91
N MET A 59 8.65 21.80 -26.64
CA MET A 59 10.08 21.86 -26.36
C MET A 59 10.85 22.71 -27.37
N PRO A 60 11.74 23.64 -26.94
CA PRO A 60 11.82 24.35 -25.65
C PRO A 60 10.94 25.61 -25.45
N PRO A 61 10.32 26.27 -26.47
CA PRO A 61 9.83 27.64 -26.30
C PRO A 61 8.62 27.73 -25.38
N LEU A 62 7.68 26.77 -25.47
CA LEU A 62 6.47 26.82 -24.65
C LEU A 62 6.74 26.49 -23.19
N LEU A 63 7.54 25.47 -22.90
CA LEU A 63 7.89 25.12 -21.52
C LEU A 63 8.70 26.20 -20.81
N GLN A 64 9.55 26.94 -21.52
CA GLN A 64 10.29 28.05 -20.89
C GLN A 64 9.39 29.25 -20.57
N CYS A 65 8.38 29.51 -21.41
CA CYS A 65 7.44 30.62 -21.21
C CYS A 65 6.27 30.30 -20.26
N ALA A 66 5.95 29.02 -20.10
CA ALA A 66 4.84 28.57 -19.26
C ALA A 66 5.09 28.84 -17.77
N SER A 67 4.03 29.18 -17.06
CA SER A 67 4.07 29.37 -15.61
C SER A 67 4.21 28.04 -14.87
N THR A 68 4.61 28.09 -13.59
CA THR A 68 4.62 26.92 -12.71
C THR A 68 3.26 26.20 -12.69
N ARG A 69 2.16 26.98 -12.73
CA ARG A 69 0.80 26.43 -12.77
C ARG A 69 0.53 25.69 -14.08
N GLY A 70 0.89 26.28 -15.22
CA GLY A 70 0.74 25.66 -16.54
C GLY A 70 1.56 24.38 -16.67
N LYS A 71 2.83 24.40 -16.26
CA LYS A 71 3.70 23.23 -16.23
C LYS A 71 3.15 22.09 -15.37
N ARG A 72 2.63 22.40 -14.18
CA ARG A 72 2.03 21.41 -13.29
C ARG A 72 0.75 20.82 -13.89
N HIS A 73 -0.07 21.64 -14.54
CA HIS A 73 -1.27 21.16 -15.25
C HIS A 73 -0.88 20.23 -16.39
N ALA A 74 0.10 20.62 -17.20
CA ALA A 74 0.67 19.81 -18.27
C ALA A 74 1.22 18.46 -17.75
N ALA A 75 2.02 18.50 -16.68
CA ALA A 75 2.55 17.29 -16.04
C ALA A 75 1.44 16.35 -15.55
N ASN A 76 0.37 16.91 -14.97
CA ASN A 76 -0.77 16.12 -14.51
C ASN A 76 -1.58 15.50 -15.67
N ALA A 77 -1.72 16.21 -16.78
CA ALA A 77 -2.43 15.71 -17.97
C ALA A 77 -1.61 14.61 -18.67
N LEU A 78 -0.32 14.85 -18.91
CA LEU A 78 0.58 13.88 -19.56
C LEU A 78 0.77 12.60 -18.74
N ALA A 79 0.78 12.71 -17.41
CA ALA A 79 0.91 11.55 -16.53
C ALA A 79 -0.29 10.58 -16.57
N GLN A 80 -1.40 10.95 -17.21
CA GLN A 80 -2.56 10.07 -17.41
C GLN A 80 -2.54 9.37 -18.78
N LEU A 81 -1.65 9.79 -19.69
CA LEU A 81 -1.54 9.22 -21.02
C LEU A 81 -0.58 8.02 -21.00
N GLU A 82 -0.98 6.91 -21.59
CA GLU A 82 -0.14 5.72 -21.73
C GLU A 82 1.03 5.98 -22.71
N ASP A 83 0.72 6.60 -23.85
CA ASP A 83 1.66 6.89 -24.94
C ASP A 83 2.03 8.37 -25.01
N ALA A 84 2.72 8.87 -23.97
CA ALA A 84 3.20 10.25 -23.95
C ALA A 84 4.64 10.41 -24.46
N PRO A 85 4.99 11.57 -25.06
CA PRO A 85 6.32 11.83 -25.59
C PRO A 85 7.41 11.79 -24.50
N ARG A 86 8.37 10.89 -24.66
CA ARG A 86 9.39 10.60 -23.64
C ARG A 86 10.29 11.80 -23.33
N ARG A 87 10.66 12.62 -24.32
CA ARG A 87 11.55 13.78 -24.07
C ARG A 87 10.84 14.83 -23.23
N LEU A 88 9.56 15.04 -23.49
CA LEU A 88 8.72 15.96 -22.73
C LEU A 88 8.55 15.50 -21.28
N ILE A 89 8.33 14.20 -21.08
CA ILE A 89 8.25 13.59 -19.74
C ILE A 89 9.54 13.79 -18.96
N LEU A 90 10.69 13.45 -19.54
CA LEU A 90 11.99 13.55 -18.84
C LEU A 90 12.27 14.98 -18.40
N ALA A 91 11.97 15.96 -19.24
CA ALA A 91 12.20 17.35 -18.88
C ALA A 91 11.23 17.90 -17.83
N LEU A 92 9.96 17.46 -17.85
CA LEU A 92 9.02 17.80 -16.79
C LEU A 92 9.35 17.06 -15.48
N ALA A 93 9.96 15.88 -15.55
CA ALA A 93 10.43 15.13 -14.39
C ALA A 93 11.64 15.80 -13.71
N ASP A 94 12.48 16.48 -14.50
CA ASP A 94 13.63 17.27 -14.00
C ASP A 94 13.25 18.66 -13.47
N GLN A 95 11.98 19.07 -13.57
CA GLN A 95 11.49 20.28 -12.91
C GLN A 95 11.39 20.08 -11.38
N PRO A 96 11.26 21.18 -10.59
CA PRO A 96 11.00 21.08 -9.16
C PRO A 96 9.84 20.16 -8.80
N VAL A 97 9.89 19.54 -7.62
CA VAL A 97 8.95 18.50 -7.16
C VAL A 97 7.47 18.92 -7.28
N GLU A 98 7.17 20.21 -7.11
CA GLU A 98 5.81 20.77 -7.24
C GLU A 98 5.21 20.57 -8.63
N ILE A 99 6.05 20.45 -9.66
CA ILE A 99 5.67 20.22 -11.06
C ILE A 99 5.82 18.73 -11.40
N SER A 100 6.92 18.09 -10.99
CA SER A 100 7.29 16.75 -11.45
C SER A 100 6.57 15.60 -10.73
N ALA A 101 6.07 15.81 -9.51
CA ALA A 101 5.44 14.76 -8.69
C ALA A 101 4.35 13.92 -9.41
N PRO A 102 3.42 14.50 -10.20
CA PRO A 102 2.39 13.73 -10.89
C PRO A 102 2.96 12.72 -11.91
N ILE A 103 4.08 13.07 -12.55
CA ILE A 103 4.76 12.24 -13.56
C ILE A 103 5.54 11.13 -12.85
N LEU A 104 6.35 11.48 -11.84
CA LEU A 104 7.17 10.53 -11.09
C LEU A 104 6.31 9.41 -10.46
N LEU A 105 5.08 9.74 -10.04
CA LEU A 105 4.18 8.80 -9.39
C LEU A 105 3.41 7.89 -10.37
N ARG A 106 2.95 8.41 -11.51
CA ARG A 106 1.94 7.73 -12.37
C ARG A 106 2.40 7.27 -13.75
N SER A 107 3.61 7.59 -14.20
CA SER A 107 4.08 7.22 -15.54
C SER A 107 5.13 6.09 -15.56
N PRO A 108 4.78 4.85 -15.12
CA PRO A 108 5.74 3.76 -15.00
C PRO A 108 6.33 3.22 -16.31
N PRO A 109 5.62 3.12 -17.47
CA PRO A 109 6.23 2.50 -18.65
C PRO A 109 7.28 3.38 -19.33
N LEU A 110 7.21 4.70 -19.15
CA LEU A 110 8.05 5.66 -19.87
C LEU A 110 9.32 6.04 -19.08
N LEU A 111 9.27 5.94 -17.75
CA LEU A 111 10.39 6.19 -16.85
C LEU A 111 10.99 4.88 -16.34
N ARG A 112 12.13 4.52 -16.93
CA ARG A 112 12.90 3.35 -16.50
C ARG A 112 13.56 3.62 -15.15
N PRO A 113 13.83 2.59 -14.34
CA PRO A 113 14.50 2.78 -13.05
C PRO A 113 15.84 3.53 -13.16
N SER A 114 16.61 3.32 -14.23
CA SER A 114 17.85 4.07 -14.50
C SER A 114 17.62 5.58 -14.62
N ASP A 115 16.54 5.98 -15.29
CA ASP A 115 16.19 7.38 -15.51
C ASP A 115 15.77 8.02 -14.17
N LEU A 116 15.06 7.27 -13.31
CA LEU A 116 14.67 7.74 -11.97
C LEU A 116 15.87 7.92 -11.04
N ILE A 117 16.84 7.00 -11.06
CA ILE A 117 18.06 7.13 -10.27
C ILE A 117 18.83 8.40 -10.68
N GLU A 118 18.92 8.68 -11.99
CA GLU A 118 19.55 9.90 -12.50
C GLU A 118 18.81 11.17 -12.05
N ILE A 119 17.47 11.18 -12.14
CA ILE A 119 16.63 12.32 -11.70
C ILE A 119 16.77 12.57 -10.20
N ILE A 120 16.77 11.51 -9.39
CA ILE A 120 16.96 11.60 -7.93
C ILE A 120 18.36 12.11 -7.61
N GLY A 121 19.39 11.62 -8.29
CA GLY A 121 20.77 12.08 -8.10
C GLY A 121 20.96 13.57 -8.38
N ARG A 122 20.21 14.13 -9.35
CA ARG A 122 20.26 15.56 -9.69
C ARG A 122 19.42 16.45 -8.77
N ASN A 123 18.22 16.00 -8.41
CA ASN A 123 17.22 16.84 -7.73
C ASN A 123 17.12 16.58 -6.22
N GLY A 124 17.70 15.48 -5.72
CA GLY A 124 17.82 15.17 -4.31
C GLY A 124 16.54 14.61 -3.66
N LEU A 125 16.42 14.87 -2.35
CA LEU A 125 15.50 14.18 -1.45
C LEU A 125 14.01 14.40 -1.79
N ALA A 126 13.64 15.58 -2.28
CA ALA A 126 12.23 15.87 -2.61
C ALA A 126 11.70 14.96 -3.74
N HIS A 127 12.52 14.73 -4.77
CA HIS A 127 12.20 13.79 -5.84
C HIS A 127 12.31 12.34 -5.38
N ALA A 128 13.26 12.02 -4.50
CA ALA A 128 13.36 10.69 -3.89
C ALA A 128 12.06 10.30 -3.16
N ARG A 129 11.50 11.20 -2.33
CA ARG A 129 10.20 10.98 -1.67
C ARG A 129 9.06 10.78 -2.67
N ALA A 130 9.03 11.56 -3.76
CA ALA A 130 8.01 11.40 -4.79
C ALA A 130 8.11 10.04 -5.51
N VAL A 131 9.34 9.58 -5.78
CA VAL A 131 9.60 8.29 -6.43
C VAL A 131 9.36 7.10 -5.49
N ALA A 132 9.65 7.24 -4.19
CA ALA A 132 9.42 6.17 -3.20
C ALA A 132 7.95 5.74 -3.10
N ARG A 133 7.02 6.65 -3.42
CA ARG A 133 5.58 6.35 -3.49
C ARG A 133 5.20 5.45 -4.66
N ARG A 134 6.10 5.23 -5.62
CA ARG A 134 5.91 4.33 -6.75
C ARG A 134 6.18 2.89 -6.31
N GLN A 135 5.24 2.00 -6.59
CA GLN A 135 5.51 0.56 -6.50
C GLN A 135 6.57 0.20 -7.55
N SER A 136 7.75 -0.20 -7.10
CA SER A 136 8.81 -0.66 -7.99
C SER A 136 9.60 -1.79 -7.35
N GLY A 137 9.75 -2.90 -8.06
CA GLY A 137 10.52 -4.07 -7.60
C GLY A 137 12.00 -4.02 -7.94
N ASP A 138 12.53 -2.86 -8.36
CA ASP A 138 13.96 -2.75 -8.70
C ASP A 138 14.80 -2.53 -7.44
N VAL A 139 15.64 -3.52 -7.13
CA VAL A 139 16.55 -3.54 -5.97
C VAL A 139 17.51 -2.35 -5.97
N LEU A 140 18.00 -1.92 -7.14
CA LEU A 140 18.95 -0.81 -7.23
C LEU A 140 18.28 0.52 -6.87
N LEU A 141 17.10 0.77 -7.41
CA LEU A 141 16.33 1.99 -7.11
C LEU A 141 15.95 2.04 -5.62
N GLN A 142 15.49 0.92 -5.05
CA GLN A 142 15.20 0.83 -3.61
C GLN A 142 16.44 1.09 -2.76
N GLY A 143 17.60 0.53 -3.14
CA GLY A 143 18.87 0.78 -2.45
C GLY A 143 19.27 2.26 -2.46
N VAL A 144 19.11 2.93 -3.60
CA VAL A 144 19.35 4.38 -3.71
C VAL A 144 18.38 5.17 -2.83
N LEU A 145 17.09 4.82 -2.82
CA LEU A 145 16.08 5.49 -1.98
C LEU A 145 16.41 5.35 -0.48
N ARG A 146 16.77 4.15 -0.01
CA ARG A 146 17.19 3.91 1.38
C ARG A 146 18.48 4.65 1.76
N SER A 147 19.37 4.92 0.79
CA SER A 147 20.62 5.67 1.05
C SER A 147 20.40 7.11 1.52
N PHE A 148 19.21 7.69 1.29
CA PHE A 148 18.86 9.01 1.80
C PHE A 148 18.59 9.04 3.32
N ALA A 149 18.45 7.87 3.97
CA ALA A 149 18.17 7.72 5.40
C ALA A 149 16.99 8.61 5.87
N ASP A 150 15.97 8.73 5.02
CA ASP A 150 14.80 9.56 5.29
C ASP A 150 13.66 8.68 5.83
N PRO A 151 13.15 8.97 7.04
CA PRO A 151 12.19 8.09 7.70
C PRO A 151 10.89 7.94 6.90
N VAL A 152 10.54 8.92 6.08
CA VAL A 152 9.35 8.88 5.22
C VAL A 152 9.55 7.88 4.08
N ILE A 153 10.72 7.89 3.45
CA ILE A 153 11.06 6.94 2.39
C ILE A 153 11.07 5.52 2.96
N ASP A 154 11.74 5.30 4.08
CA ASP A 154 11.82 3.97 4.71
C ASP A 154 10.43 3.42 5.06
N ARG A 155 9.55 4.27 5.60
CA ARG A 155 8.13 3.92 5.84
C ARG A 155 7.38 3.54 4.57
N THR A 156 7.54 4.32 3.51
CA THR A 156 6.85 4.05 2.24
C THR A 156 7.31 2.73 1.62
N LEU A 157 8.61 2.44 1.71
CA LEU A 157 9.19 1.20 1.18
C LEU A 157 8.80 0.00 2.04
N ALA A 158 8.87 0.10 3.37
CA ALA A 158 8.43 -0.96 4.28
C ALA A 158 6.96 -1.35 4.04
N LEU A 159 6.07 -0.37 3.90
CA LEU A 159 4.67 -0.62 3.57
C LEU A 159 4.50 -1.30 2.20
N GLN A 160 5.29 -0.91 1.19
CA GLN A 160 5.23 -1.54 -0.13
C GLN A 160 5.82 -2.95 -0.13
N GLU A 161 6.91 -3.19 0.59
CA GLU A 161 7.54 -4.50 0.72
C GLU A 161 6.63 -5.46 1.46
N ASN A 162 5.97 -5.00 2.52
CA ASN A 162 4.91 -5.75 3.17
C ASN A 162 3.85 -6.12 2.12
N LEU A 163 3.30 -5.16 1.37
CA LEU A 163 2.33 -5.46 0.30
C LEU A 163 2.85 -6.42 -0.79
N ALA A 164 4.12 -6.33 -1.19
CA ALA A 164 4.70 -7.11 -2.29
C ALA A 164 5.13 -8.52 -1.90
N ASN A 165 5.77 -8.69 -0.74
CA ASN A 165 6.08 -10.01 -0.15
C ASN A 165 4.79 -10.83 0.06
N MET A 166 3.67 -10.14 0.22
CA MET A 166 2.35 -10.72 0.39
C MET A 166 1.66 -11.17 -0.92
N GLU A 167 2.09 -10.66 -2.09
CA GLU A 167 1.59 -11.06 -3.44
C GLU A 167 2.43 -12.18 -4.10
N ALA A 168 3.66 -12.44 -3.62
CA ALA A 168 4.65 -13.29 -4.31
C ALA A 168 4.58 -14.80 -4.02
N GLU A 169 3.82 -15.26 -3.02
CA GLU A 169 3.55 -16.70 -2.90
C GLU A 169 2.29 -17.03 -3.72
N PRO A 170 2.39 -17.95 -4.71
CA PRO A 170 1.22 -18.42 -5.43
C PRO A 170 0.15 -18.86 -4.44
N LEU A 171 -1.11 -18.62 -4.80
CA LEU A 171 -2.26 -19.33 -4.23
C LEU A 171 -2.11 -20.83 -4.52
N GLU A 172 -1.17 -21.51 -3.88
CA GLU A 172 -1.37 -22.91 -3.57
C GLU A 172 -2.63 -22.92 -2.73
N LYS A 173 -3.71 -23.46 -3.32
CA LYS A 173 -4.89 -23.83 -2.59
C LYS A 173 -4.38 -24.50 -1.32
N PRO A 174 -4.76 -24.04 -0.12
CA PRO A 174 -4.34 -24.73 1.07
C PRO A 174 -4.70 -26.19 0.85
N ASP A 175 -3.69 -27.06 0.85
CA ASP A 175 -3.90 -28.50 0.96
C ASP A 175 -4.61 -28.65 2.29
N VAL A 176 -5.94 -28.65 2.23
CA VAL A 176 -6.78 -29.04 3.34
C VAL A 176 -6.33 -30.47 3.58
N PRO A 177 -5.66 -30.78 4.71
CA PRO A 177 -5.31 -32.16 4.99
C PRO A 177 -6.60 -32.97 4.87
N ASP A 178 -6.58 -34.01 4.05
CA ASP A 178 -7.74 -34.84 3.82
C ASP A 178 -8.09 -35.55 5.13
N LEU A 179 -9.01 -34.94 5.89
CA LEU A 179 -9.55 -35.45 7.15
C LEU A 179 -10.41 -36.72 6.93
N SER A 180 -10.48 -37.24 5.69
CA SER A 180 -11.16 -38.51 5.39
C SER A 180 -10.57 -39.70 6.15
N ALA A 181 -9.27 -39.65 6.49
CA ALA A 181 -8.58 -40.73 7.19
C ALA A 181 -8.91 -40.82 8.69
N ALA A 182 -9.49 -39.78 9.30
CA ALA A 182 -9.85 -39.74 10.72
C ALA A 182 -11.34 -40.06 10.97
N ARG A 183 -12.04 -40.70 10.02
CA ARG A 183 -13.43 -41.13 10.19
C ARG A 183 -13.51 -42.47 10.92
N THR A 184 -13.22 -42.49 12.21
CA THR A 184 -13.84 -43.48 13.11
C THR A 184 -15.28 -43.08 13.40
N PRO A 185 -16.23 -44.03 13.45
CA PRO A 185 -17.64 -43.73 13.28
C PRO A 185 -18.30 -43.43 14.63
N LEU A 186 -18.45 -42.17 15.01
CA LEU A 186 -19.40 -41.78 16.05
C LEU A 186 -20.07 -40.43 15.74
N MET A 187 -21.25 -40.52 15.14
CA MET A 187 -22.46 -39.71 15.43
C MET A 187 -22.49 -38.19 15.09
N LYS A 188 -23.28 -37.90 14.03
CA LYS A 188 -24.25 -36.79 13.79
C LYS A 188 -23.96 -35.93 12.56
N GLU A 189 -24.61 -36.32 11.45
CA GLU A 189 -24.63 -35.70 10.11
C GLU A 189 -25.03 -34.22 10.02
N GLY A 190 -25.37 -33.55 11.13
CA GLY A 190 -25.79 -32.14 11.11
C GLY A 190 -24.69 -31.11 11.34
N SER A 191 -23.53 -31.49 11.89
CA SER A 191 -22.48 -30.55 12.30
C SER A 191 -21.46 -30.27 11.19
N SER A 192 -21.10 -31.28 10.40
CA SER A 192 -20.11 -31.16 9.33
C SER A 192 -20.57 -30.25 8.19
N GLU A 193 -21.85 -30.33 7.80
CA GLU A 193 -22.42 -29.45 6.77
C GLU A 193 -22.59 -28.01 7.26
N ARG A 194 -22.88 -27.83 8.56
CA ARG A 194 -22.95 -26.51 9.19
C ARG A 194 -21.57 -25.85 9.29
N LEU A 195 -20.55 -26.63 9.61
CA LEU A 195 -19.16 -26.16 9.69
C LEU A 195 -18.61 -25.87 8.28
N ALA A 196 -18.89 -26.74 7.30
CA ALA A 196 -18.57 -26.48 5.90
C ALA A 196 -19.30 -25.26 5.33
N ARG A 197 -20.58 -25.05 5.69
CA ARG A 197 -21.30 -23.80 5.36
C ARG A 197 -20.72 -22.59 6.06
N ALA A 198 -20.36 -22.69 7.34
CA ALA A 198 -19.76 -21.58 8.10
C ALA A 198 -18.42 -21.15 7.49
N LEU A 199 -17.64 -22.09 6.94
CA LEU A 199 -16.40 -21.82 6.21
C LEU A 199 -16.63 -21.22 4.81
N GLN A 200 -17.81 -21.43 4.22
CA GLN A 200 -18.17 -20.95 2.87
C GLN A 200 -19.03 -19.68 2.88
N GLN A 201 -19.45 -19.17 4.04
CA GLN A 201 -20.24 -17.94 4.09
C GLN A 201 -19.34 -16.70 3.94
N PRO A 202 -19.65 -15.77 3.02
CA PRO A 202 -19.05 -14.44 3.05
C PRO A 202 -19.53 -13.72 4.32
N PHE A 203 -18.66 -13.61 5.31
CA PHE A 203 -18.92 -12.99 6.61
C PHE A 203 -18.98 -11.45 6.58
N TYR A 204 -19.47 -10.86 5.49
CA TYR A 204 -19.70 -9.43 5.40
C TYR A 204 -21.19 -9.19 5.30
N GLU A 205 -21.82 -8.97 6.47
CA GLU A 205 -23.14 -8.36 6.71
C GLU A 205 -23.58 -8.92 8.07
N THR A 206 -23.18 -8.38 9.23
CA THR A 206 -24.04 -7.46 10.02
C THR A 206 -23.30 -6.97 11.31
N GLY A 207 -21.96 -6.99 11.36
CA GLY A 207 -21.20 -6.65 12.58
C GLY A 207 -19.91 -5.83 12.39
N ALA A 208 -19.50 -5.52 11.16
CA ALA A 208 -18.23 -4.82 10.90
C ALA A 208 -18.19 -3.40 11.52
N ALA A 209 -19.34 -2.72 11.60
CA ALA A 209 -19.42 -1.38 12.19
C ALA A 209 -19.24 -1.39 13.72
N THR A 210 -19.74 -2.41 14.42
CA THR A 210 -19.58 -2.55 15.87
C THR A 210 -18.19 -3.07 16.24
N GLY A 211 -17.59 -3.95 15.41
CA GLY A 211 -16.22 -4.42 15.60
C GLY A 211 -15.16 -3.33 15.46
N ALA A 212 -15.32 -2.43 14.48
CA ALA A 212 -14.39 -1.31 14.29
C ALA A 212 -14.43 -0.30 15.45
N GLN A 213 -15.62 0.03 15.96
CA GLN A 213 -15.78 0.90 17.13
C GLN A 213 -15.19 0.27 18.39
N HIS A 214 -15.45 -1.02 18.61
CA HIS A 214 -14.87 -1.75 19.74
C HIS A 214 -13.33 -1.80 19.71
N LEU A 215 -12.74 -1.93 18.52
CA LEU A 215 -11.28 -1.86 18.34
C LEU A 215 -10.71 -0.47 18.67
N ILE A 216 -11.42 0.60 18.31
CA ILE A 216 -11.02 1.95 18.65
C ILE A 216 -11.10 2.17 20.17
N ASP A 217 -12.19 1.75 20.80
CA ASP A 217 -12.38 1.89 22.24
C ASP A 217 -11.31 1.12 23.02
N THR A 218 -11.00 -0.11 22.61
CA THR A 218 -9.95 -0.93 23.23
C THR A 218 -8.54 -0.40 22.97
N ALA A 219 -8.28 0.21 21.81
CA ALA A 219 -7.01 0.87 21.53
C ALA A 219 -6.78 2.09 22.43
N LEU A 220 -7.85 2.79 22.82
CA LEU A 220 -7.78 3.94 23.73
C LEU A 220 -7.66 3.55 25.20
N LEU A 221 -7.84 2.27 25.55
CA LEU A 221 -7.55 1.77 26.88
C LEU A 221 -6.04 1.72 27.12
N ILE A 222 -5.64 1.86 28.38
CA ILE A 222 -4.22 1.90 28.79
C ILE A 222 -3.51 0.54 28.53
N ASP A 223 -4.27 -0.55 28.44
CA ASP A 223 -3.71 -1.89 28.35
C ASP A 223 -3.79 -2.46 26.93
N SER A 224 -2.61 -2.59 26.32
CA SER A 224 -2.37 -3.13 24.98
C SER A 224 -2.86 -4.58 24.78
N GLN A 225 -3.05 -5.35 25.86
CA GLN A 225 -3.53 -6.74 25.76
C GLN A 225 -4.99 -6.82 25.32
N PHE A 226 -5.84 -5.88 25.75
CA PHE A 226 -7.24 -5.86 25.33
C PHE A 226 -7.37 -5.59 23.84
N PHE A 227 -6.57 -4.67 23.31
CA PHE A 227 -6.57 -4.41 21.87
C PHE A 227 -6.10 -5.64 21.08
N ARG A 228 -5.04 -6.33 21.53
CA ARG A 228 -4.56 -7.57 20.89
C ARG A 228 -5.65 -8.64 20.83
N ASN A 229 -6.35 -8.86 21.94
CA ASN A 229 -7.47 -9.80 21.99
C ASN A 229 -8.61 -9.38 21.06
N ALA A 230 -9.02 -8.10 21.10
CA ALA A 230 -10.05 -7.59 20.22
C ALA A 230 -9.66 -7.70 18.73
N LEU A 231 -8.38 -7.51 18.40
CA LEU A 231 -7.87 -7.67 17.03
C LEU A 231 -7.85 -9.13 16.61
N ALA A 232 -7.43 -10.03 17.49
CA ALA A 232 -7.46 -11.48 17.29
C ALA A 232 -8.89 -11.96 17.01
N ASP A 233 -9.85 -11.53 17.83
CA ASP A 233 -11.28 -11.86 17.69
C ASP A 233 -11.89 -11.26 16.41
N ALA A 234 -11.54 -10.01 16.08
CA ALA A 234 -12.08 -9.32 14.90
C ALA A 234 -11.58 -9.92 13.57
N LEU A 235 -10.36 -10.46 13.55
CA LEU A 235 -9.76 -11.09 12.37
C LEU A 235 -9.88 -12.63 12.39
N ASP A 236 -10.35 -13.21 13.49
CA ASP A 236 -10.42 -14.64 13.76
C ASP A 236 -9.06 -15.35 13.56
N ILE A 237 -8.05 -14.83 14.27
CA ILE A 237 -6.65 -15.28 14.28
C ILE A 237 -6.16 -15.48 15.72
N SER A 238 -5.04 -16.17 15.88
CA SER A 238 -4.39 -16.35 17.18
C SER A 238 -3.87 -15.05 17.78
N PHE A 239 -3.72 -15.05 19.10
CA PHE A 239 -3.11 -13.97 19.85
C PHE A 239 -1.69 -13.65 19.40
N GLU A 240 -0.87 -14.69 19.16
CA GLU A 240 0.52 -14.53 18.70
C GLU A 240 0.58 -13.83 17.33
N ARG A 241 -0.34 -14.18 16.43
CA ARG A 241 -0.42 -13.53 15.12
C ARG A 241 -0.93 -12.10 15.22
N ALA A 242 -1.89 -11.82 16.09
CA ALA A 242 -2.34 -10.46 16.34
C ALA A 242 -1.19 -9.57 16.87
N ASP A 243 -0.32 -10.11 17.73
CA ASP A 243 0.89 -9.41 18.20
C ASP A 243 1.89 -9.15 17.06
N ALA A 244 2.13 -10.14 16.19
CA ALA A 244 2.98 -9.98 15.01
C ALA A 244 2.44 -8.94 14.01
N ILE A 245 1.12 -8.85 13.85
CA ILE A 245 0.47 -7.84 12.99
C ILE A 245 0.65 -6.43 13.56
N ILE A 246 0.50 -6.26 14.88
CA ILE A 246 0.72 -4.97 15.54
C ILE A 246 2.18 -4.56 15.40
N GLY A 247 3.10 -5.45 15.73
CA GLY A 247 4.54 -5.27 15.51
C GLY A 247 5.08 -3.92 16.00
N GLN A 248 6.07 -3.39 15.29
CA GLN A 248 6.64 -2.06 15.53
C GLN A 248 6.45 -1.20 14.29
N TRP A 249 6.13 0.07 14.47
CA TRP A 249 6.13 1.02 13.37
C TRP A 249 7.59 1.31 12.95
N PRO A 250 7.96 1.24 11.66
CA PRO A 250 7.10 1.26 10.46
C PRO A 250 6.76 -0.08 9.81
N ASP A 251 7.31 -1.19 10.29
CA ASP A 251 7.15 -2.52 9.68
C ASP A 251 5.82 -3.22 10.05
N SER A 252 4.97 -2.53 10.82
CA SER A 252 3.67 -2.99 11.27
C SER A 252 2.72 -3.30 10.10
N HIS A 253 2.02 -4.44 10.21
CA HIS A 253 0.96 -4.84 9.28
C HIS A 253 -0.43 -4.33 9.73
N LEU A 254 -0.49 -3.63 10.86
CA LEU A 254 -1.71 -3.08 11.44
C LEU A 254 -2.52 -2.18 10.48
N PRO A 255 -1.93 -1.30 9.65
CA PRO A 255 -2.71 -0.51 8.68
C PRO A 255 -3.50 -1.39 7.71
N ILE A 256 -2.94 -2.53 7.29
CA ILE A 256 -3.58 -3.45 6.34
C ILE A 256 -4.77 -4.14 7.03
N ALA A 257 -4.57 -4.60 8.27
CA ALA A 257 -5.63 -5.21 9.08
C ALA A 257 -6.81 -4.25 9.30
N LEU A 258 -6.52 -3.00 9.71
CA LEU A 258 -7.54 -1.98 9.94
C LEU A 258 -8.26 -1.59 8.64
N LYS A 259 -7.55 -1.60 7.49
CA LYS A 259 -8.16 -1.39 6.18
C LYS A 259 -9.15 -2.50 5.80
N ALA A 260 -8.82 -3.76 6.05
CA ALA A 260 -9.70 -4.90 5.79
C ALA A 260 -11.00 -4.81 6.64
N LEU A 261 -10.84 -4.41 7.91
CA LEU A 261 -11.94 -4.16 8.84
C LEU A 261 -12.79 -2.93 8.45
N GLY A 262 -12.27 -2.07 7.58
CA GLY A 262 -13.01 -0.95 7.00
C GLY A 262 -12.86 0.36 7.75
N LEU A 263 -11.84 0.49 8.62
CA LEU A 263 -11.57 1.74 9.32
C LEU A 263 -11.17 2.83 8.34
N SER A 264 -11.67 4.04 8.60
CA SER A 264 -11.28 5.25 7.90
C SER A 264 -9.81 5.62 8.19
N PRO A 265 -9.18 6.49 7.36
CA PRO A 265 -7.81 6.94 7.62
C PRO A 265 -7.64 7.63 8.98
N ALA A 266 -8.69 8.33 9.46
CA ALA A 266 -8.66 9.02 10.73
C ALA A 266 -8.71 8.04 11.91
N GLU A 267 -9.59 7.05 11.84
CA GLU A 267 -9.70 5.99 12.84
C GLU A 267 -8.43 5.14 12.88
N CYS A 268 -7.92 4.74 11.72
CA CYS A 268 -6.65 4.00 11.62
C CYS A 268 -5.51 4.77 12.29
N TYR A 269 -5.37 6.07 12.00
CA TYR A 269 -4.34 6.89 12.61
C TYR A 269 -4.48 6.94 14.13
N LEU A 270 -5.69 7.20 14.63
CA LEU A 270 -5.98 7.24 16.06
C LEU A 270 -5.61 5.91 16.74
N THR A 271 -6.13 4.79 16.23
CA THR A 271 -5.87 3.45 16.78
C THR A 271 -4.37 3.17 16.81
N MET A 272 -3.67 3.40 15.70
CA MET A 272 -2.24 3.13 15.64
C MET A 272 -1.45 4.04 16.60
N THR A 273 -1.77 5.33 16.71
CA THR A 273 -1.08 6.23 17.65
C THR A 273 -1.30 5.88 19.11
N ALA A 274 -2.46 5.31 19.44
CA ALA A 274 -2.77 4.86 20.80
C ALA A 274 -1.95 3.62 21.19
N ILE A 275 -1.72 2.68 20.25
CA ILE A 275 -1.05 1.40 20.52
C ILE A 275 0.47 1.50 20.35
N LEU A 276 0.92 2.13 19.27
CA LEU A 276 2.34 2.17 18.86
C LEU A 276 3.04 3.45 19.34
N GLY A 277 2.32 4.36 20.00
CA GLY A 277 2.82 5.68 20.36
C GLY A 277 2.83 6.67 19.19
N PRO A 278 3.50 7.83 19.32
CA PRO A 278 3.46 8.88 18.30
C PRO A 278 4.15 8.46 17.00
N ILE A 279 3.35 8.08 16.01
CA ILE A 279 3.77 7.61 14.67
C ILE A 279 4.30 8.77 13.83
N ASP A 280 3.62 9.91 13.91
CA ASP A 280 3.89 11.11 13.14
C ASP A 280 3.60 12.38 13.94
N THR A 281 4.61 13.24 14.08
CA THR A 281 4.47 14.53 14.76
C THR A 281 4.30 15.70 13.78
N ASN A 282 4.53 15.48 12.49
CA ASN A 282 4.55 16.52 11.46
C ASN A 282 3.33 16.44 10.50
N ARG A 283 2.80 17.60 10.11
CA ARG A 283 1.66 17.73 9.17
C ARG A 283 1.90 17.06 7.81
N ASP A 284 3.13 17.10 7.31
CA ASP A 284 3.47 16.50 6.02
C ASP A 284 3.46 14.97 6.07
N SER A 285 3.98 14.38 7.14
CA SER A 285 3.96 12.93 7.35
C SER A 285 2.54 12.40 7.54
N LEU A 286 1.68 13.14 8.26
CA LEU A 286 0.25 12.81 8.36
C LEU A 286 -0.43 12.78 6.98
N ARG A 287 -0.18 13.79 6.14
CA ARG A 287 -0.74 13.85 4.78
C ARG A 287 -0.25 12.67 3.93
N GLU A 288 0.99 12.27 4.10
CA GLU A 288 1.58 11.11 3.42
C GLU A 288 0.96 9.80 3.86
N PHE A 289 0.85 9.58 5.17
CA PHE A 289 0.16 8.42 5.75
C PHE A 289 -1.26 8.28 5.19
N VAL A 290 -2.04 9.37 5.22
CA VAL A 290 -3.42 9.36 4.70
C VAL A 290 -3.47 9.03 3.21
N HIS A 291 -2.53 9.55 2.41
CA HIS A 291 -2.46 9.24 0.99
C HIS A 291 -2.14 7.77 0.74
N ILE A 292 -1.14 7.23 1.44
CA ILE A 292 -0.72 5.82 1.32
C ILE A 292 -1.88 4.90 1.75
N TYR A 293 -2.47 5.13 2.92
CA TYR A 293 -3.58 4.33 3.42
C TYR A 293 -4.79 4.32 2.48
N ARG A 294 -5.07 5.47 1.83
CA ARG A 294 -6.13 5.55 0.81
C ARG A 294 -5.81 4.76 -0.45
N SER A 295 -4.54 4.65 -0.82
CA SER A 295 -4.10 3.87 -1.99
C SER A 295 -4.15 2.36 -1.77
N ILE A 296 -4.24 1.88 -0.52
CA ILE A 296 -4.45 0.46 -0.23
C ILE A 296 -5.86 0.05 -0.67
N ASP A 297 -5.95 -0.96 -1.53
CA ASP A 297 -7.22 -1.56 -1.94
C ASP A 297 -7.77 -2.43 -0.79
N ARG A 298 -9.05 -2.23 -0.46
CA ARG A 298 -9.72 -2.97 0.61
C ARG A 298 -9.87 -4.45 0.26
N GLU A 299 -10.17 -4.80 -0.99
CA GLU A 299 -10.34 -6.20 -1.40
C GLU A 299 -9.02 -6.96 -1.27
N LYS A 300 -7.91 -6.32 -1.66
CA LYS A 300 -6.56 -6.86 -1.45
C LYS A 300 -6.28 -7.03 0.04
N ALA A 301 -6.55 -6.02 0.87
CA ALA A 301 -6.36 -6.13 2.32
C ALA A 301 -7.17 -7.30 2.92
N MET A 302 -8.42 -7.52 2.49
CA MET A 302 -9.23 -8.65 2.92
C MET A 302 -8.65 -10.00 2.48
N ALA A 303 -8.19 -10.11 1.24
CA ALA A 303 -7.55 -11.33 0.74
C ALA A 303 -6.33 -11.71 1.59
N LEU A 304 -5.57 -10.72 2.03
CA LEU A 304 -4.40 -10.91 2.88
C LEU A 304 -4.76 -11.37 4.30
N VAL A 305 -5.80 -10.80 4.90
CA VAL A 305 -6.31 -11.27 6.20
C VAL A 305 -6.75 -12.74 6.12
N ARG A 306 -7.40 -13.15 5.01
CA ARG A 306 -7.77 -14.56 4.80
C ARG A 306 -6.55 -15.48 4.73
N ARG A 307 -5.46 -15.05 4.09
CA ARG A 307 -4.20 -15.79 4.03
C ARG A 307 -3.59 -15.94 5.42
N TRP A 308 -3.49 -14.86 6.18
CA TRP A 308 -2.98 -14.89 7.55
C TRP A 308 -3.74 -15.88 8.43
N LYS A 309 -5.07 -15.90 8.32
CA LYS A 309 -5.91 -16.88 9.02
C LYS A 309 -5.60 -18.31 8.61
N ALA A 310 -5.42 -18.59 7.31
CA ALA A 310 -5.09 -19.92 6.83
C ALA A 310 -3.72 -20.40 7.36
N GLU A 311 -2.71 -19.53 7.32
CA GLU A 311 -1.38 -19.82 7.87
C GLU A 311 -1.45 -20.07 9.38
N ASP A 312 -2.24 -19.28 10.11
CA ASP A 312 -2.43 -19.40 11.55
C ASP A 312 -3.03 -20.75 11.93
N MET A 313 -4.11 -21.12 11.25
CA MET A 313 -4.76 -22.41 11.41
C MET A 313 -3.80 -23.55 11.09
N SER A 314 -2.98 -23.42 10.04
CA SER A 314 -1.98 -24.43 9.71
C SER A 314 -0.91 -24.58 10.80
N ALA A 315 -0.45 -23.47 11.39
CA ALA A 315 0.53 -23.48 12.46
C ALA A 315 -0.05 -24.12 13.73
N MET A 316 -1.28 -23.76 14.09
CA MET A 316 -1.99 -24.35 15.23
C MET A 316 -2.20 -25.86 15.07
N LEU A 317 -2.57 -26.32 13.86
CA LEU A 317 -2.74 -27.74 13.58
C LEU A 317 -1.41 -28.50 13.68
N ARG A 318 -0.30 -27.94 13.16
CA ARG A 318 1.03 -28.54 13.30
C ARG A 318 1.48 -28.61 14.76
N GLY A 319 1.19 -27.58 15.56
CA GLY A 319 1.48 -27.57 16.99
C GLY A 319 0.73 -28.66 17.75
N LYS A 320 -0.58 -28.76 17.52
CA LYS A 320 -1.42 -29.81 18.14
C LYS A 320 -0.98 -31.22 17.73
N LEU A 321 -0.63 -31.44 16.47
CA LEU A 321 -0.13 -32.74 16.00
C LEU A 321 1.19 -33.13 16.68
N ARG A 322 2.07 -32.15 16.95
CA ARG A 322 3.31 -32.39 17.70
C ARG A 322 3.03 -32.74 19.16
N GLU A 323 2.15 -32.00 19.82
CA GLU A 323 1.75 -32.25 21.21
C GLU A 323 1.10 -33.64 21.37
N MET A 324 0.28 -34.05 20.41
CA MET A 324 -0.33 -35.38 20.40
C MET A 324 0.70 -36.50 20.21
N ALA A 325 1.72 -36.30 19.37
CA ALA A 325 2.80 -37.28 19.18
C ALA A 325 3.67 -37.41 20.45
N GLU A 326 3.95 -36.29 21.13
CA GLU A 326 4.69 -36.28 22.40
C GLU A 326 3.89 -36.96 23.53
N ALA A 327 2.56 -36.78 23.56
CA ALA A 327 1.68 -37.44 24.53
C ALA A 327 1.52 -38.95 24.30
N GLU A 328 1.72 -39.43 23.06
CA GLU A 328 1.65 -40.87 22.71
C GLU A 328 2.94 -41.60 23.13
N ASP A 329 4.11 -40.96 22.98
CA ASP A 329 5.42 -41.48 23.43
C ASP A 329 5.56 -41.53 24.98
N ASP A 330 4.84 -40.68 25.71
CA ASP A 330 4.85 -40.62 27.18
C ASP A 330 3.90 -41.63 27.85
N THR A 331 3.21 -42.50 27.08
CA THR A 331 2.43 -43.61 27.68
C THR A 331 3.37 -44.77 28.04
N PRO A 332 3.62 -45.06 29.33
CA PRO A 332 4.41 -46.23 29.68
C PRO A 332 3.61 -47.48 29.30
N LEU A 333 4.21 -48.32 28.45
CA LEU A 333 3.78 -49.69 28.18
C LEU A 333 3.78 -50.51 29.48
N VAL A 334 2.72 -50.41 30.27
CA VAL A 334 2.50 -51.29 31.41
C VAL A 334 1.07 -51.82 31.39
N ASP A 335 0.99 -53.15 31.46
CA ASP A 335 -0.19 -53.99 31.69
C ASP A 335 -1.06 -54.36 30.49
N ALA A 336 -0.42 -55.05 29.54
CA ALA A 336 -1.08 -56.13 28.80
C ALA A 336 -0.40 -57.47 29.12
N ALA A 337 -0.33 -57.85 30.40
CA ALA A 337 0.13 -59.17 30.80
C ALA A 337 -0.79 -59.80 31.85
N ASN A 338 -1.61 -60.73 31.35
CA ASN A 338 -1.92 -62.01 31.99
C ASN A 338 -2.98 -62.03 33.10
N SER A 339 -4.16 -62.56 32.77
CA SER A 339 -5.07 -63.21 33.73
C SER A 339 -5.98 -64.22 33.01
N ASP A 340 -5.38 -65.20 32.33
CA ASP A 340 -6.08 -66.44 32.01
C ASP A 340 -5.96 -67.37 33.23
N HIS A 341 -7.08 -67.67 33.87
CA HIS A 341 -7.17 -68.76 34.84
C HIS A 341 -8.36 -69.67 34.49
N PRO A 342 -8.13 -70.99 34.23
CA PRO A 342 -9.23 -71.91 33.94
C PRO A 342 -9.73 -72.52 35.25
N SER A 343 -11.01 -72.36 35.56
CA SER A 343 -11.66 -73.05 36.68
C SER A 343 -12.47 -74.23 36.17
N ARG A 344 -11.92 -75.41 36.44
CA ARG A 344 -12.39 -76.76 36.10
C ARG A 344 -13.86 -77.02 36.45
N GLN A 345 -14.56 -77.66 35.51
CA GLN A 345 -15.73 -78.49 35.75
C GLN A 345 -15.46 -79.50 36.88
N ARG A 346 -16.42 -79.64 37.82
CA ARG A 346 -16.67 -80.92 38.51
C ARG A 346 -18.16 -81.23 38.51
N LEU A 347 -18.47 -82.32 37.83
CA LEU A 347 -19.71 -83.08 37.82
C LEU A 347 -19.86 -83.92 39.11
N ALA A 348 -21.13 -84.24 39.37
CA ALA A 348 -21.70 -85.33 40.19
C ALA A 348 -21.71 -85.10 41.72
N LYS A 349 -22.84 -85.29 42.40
CA LYS A 349 -23.76 -86.44 42.33
C LYS A 349 -25.19 -86.06 42.73
#